data_AF-A0A6H2DKP6-F1
#
_entry.id   AF-A0A6H2DKP6-F1
#
_cell.length_a   1.000
_cell.length_b   1.000
_cell.length_c   1.000
_cell.angle_alpha   90.00
_cell.angle_beta   90.00
_cell.angle_gamma   90.00
#
_symmetry.space_group_name_H-M   'P 1'
#
loop_
_entity.id
_entity.type
_entity.pdbx_description
1 polymer ?
#
loop_
_entity_poly.entity_id
_entity_poly.type
_entity_poly.pdbx_seq_one_letter_code
_entity_poly.pdbx_strand_id
1 'polypeptide(L)'
;MSILINLVCGLVASMIVVDLVRLNARAPRVRAGWVHLRPSALHWTALALGLVLIGLFGWIWLFVGSSRTDGAEQMRILGWLLLAFSVGTLLAIWQVRRVLKFAIRFRGQRVVFRQDQGGEREIDFQEIASARLSLLRGYTIKLKSGKIIFVDPYATGAAKLVKRIDQFLALSK
;
A
#
# COMPACT_ATOMS: atom_id res chain seq x y z
N MET A 1 31.38 -8.11 9.17
CA MET A 1 30.22 -7.28 9.57
C MET A 1 29.18 -7.14 8.46
N SER A 2 29.58 -7.03 7.20
CA SER A 2 28.70 -6.86 6.02
C SER A 2 27.75 -8.03 5.75
N ILE A 3 28.20 -9.28 5.94
CA ILE A 3 27.38 -10.48 5.65
C ILE A 3 26.18 -10.61 6.59
N LEU A 4 26.38 -10.31 7.89
CA LEU A 4 25.34 -10.42 8.91
C LEU A 4 24.20 -9.43 8.66
N ILE A 5 24.53 -8.19 8.30
CA ILE A 5 23.56 -7.13 7.98
C ILE A 5 22.70 -7.55 6.76
N ASN A 6 23.32 -8.14 5.74
CA ASN A 6 22.61 -8.55 4.52
C ASN A 6 21.71 -9.77 4.72
N LEU A 7 22.13 -10.75 5.53
CA LEU A 7 21.27 -11.86 5.94
C LEU A 7 20.05 -11.36 6.70
N VAL A 8 20.24 -10.41 7.62
CA VAL A 8 19.14 -9.78 8.35
C VAL A 8 18.20 -9.03 7.39
N CYS A 9 18.71 -8.26 6.44
CA CYS A 9 17.90 -7.57 5.44
C CYS A 9 17.10 -8.54 4.55
N GLY A 10 17.71 -9.63 4.07
CA GLY A 10 17.04 -10.64 3.26
C GLY A 10 15.95 -11.39 4.03
N LEU A 11 16.19 -11.68 5.31
CA LEU A 11 15.23 -12.33 6.19
C LEU A 11 14.04 -11.41 6.49
N VAL A 12 14.29 -10.12 6.76
CA VAL A 12 13.24 -9.11 6.93
C VAL A 12 12.39 -8.94 5.67
N ALA A 13 13.02 -8.86 4.48
CA ALA A 13 12.30 -8.76 3.22
C ALA A 13 11.39 -9.99 2.99
N SER A 14 11.90 -11.18 3.26
CA SER A 14 11.15 -12.44 3.16
C SER A 14 9.95 -12.46 4.12
N MET A 15 10.15 -12.04 5.37
CA MET A 15 9.07 -11.94 6.36
C MET A 15 7.98 -10.95 5.92
N ILE A 16 8.35 -9.83 5.32
CA ILE A 16 7.39 -8.84 4.81
C ILE A 16 6.56 -9.43 3.68
N VAL A 17 7.18 -10.12 2.72
CA VAL A 17 6.47 -10.77 1.61
C VAL A 17 5.51 -11.83 2.14
N VAL A 18 5.96 -12.68 3.08
CA VAL A 18 5.11 -13.70 3.71
C VAL A 18 3.91 -13.06 4.43
N ASP A 19 4.12 -11.96 5.16
CA ASP A 19 3.02 -11.26 5.82
C ASP A 19 2.03 -10.66 4.81
N LEU A 20 2.51 -10.05 3.72
CA LEU A 20 1.67 -9.53 2.65
C LEU A 20 0.83 -10.64 2.00
N VAL A 21 1.43 -11.80 1.72
CA VAL A 21 0.73 -12.96 1.17
C VAL A 21 -0.31 -13.48 2.15
N ARG A 22 0.01 -13.57 3.45
CA ARG A 22 -0.93 -13.98 4.50
C ARG A 22 -2.10 -13.01 4.63
N LEU A 23 -1.84 -11.70 4.58
CA LEU A 23 -2.87 -10.67 4.61
C LEU A 23 -3.79 -10.76 3.38
N ASN A 24 -3.21 -10.99 2.20
CA ASN A 24 -3.98 -11.19 0.97
C ASN A 24 -4.80 -12.49 0.99
N ALA A 25 -4.26 -13.59 1.52
CA ALA A 25 -4.98 -14.85 1.66
C ALA A 25 -6.15 -14.77 2.67
N ARG A 26 -6.00 -13.93 3.70
CA ARG A 26 -7.07 -13.61 4.68
C ARG A 26 -8.03 -12.54 4.17
N ALA A 27 -7.81 -11.99 2.98
CA ALA A 27 -8.73 -11.03 2.38
C ALA A 27 -10.08 -11.73 2.15
N PRO A 28 -11.20 -11.14 2.60
CA PRO A 28 -12.48 -11.83 2.51
C PRO A 28 -12.87 -12.13 1.06
N ARG A 29 -13.50 -13.30 0.86
CA ARG A 29 -13.91 -13.78 -0.46
C ARG A 29 -14.87 -12.79 -1.13
N VAL A 30 -14.73 -12.65 -2.46
CA VAL A 30 -15.57 -11.76 -3.26
C VAL A 30 -17.03 -12.19 -3.13
N ARG A 31 -17.85 -11.37 -2.47
CA ARG A 31 -19.31 -11.55 -2.50
C ARG A 31 -19.84 -11.00 -3.83
N ALA A 32 -20.68 -11.76 -4.53
CA ALA A 32 -21.29 -11.33 -5.78
C ALA A 32 -22.04 -9.99 -5.60
N GLY A 33 -21.83 -9.04 -6.52
CA GLY A 33 -22.42 -7.70 -6.48
C GLY A 33 -21.73 -6.68 -5.56
N TRP A 34 -20.65 -7.06 -4.85
CA TRP A 34 -19.86 -6.15 -4.02
C TRP A 34 -18.57 -5.73 -4.72
N VAL A 35 -18.30 -4.43 -4.75
CA VAL A 35 -17.02 -3.89 -5.23
C VAL A 35 -16.03 -3.88 -4.07
N HIS A 36 -14.85 -4.45 -4.28
CA HIS A 36 -13.80 -4.55 -3.27
C HIS A 36 -12.66 -3.61 -3.61
N LEU A 37 -12.16 -2.88 -2.62
CA LEU A 37 -10.93 -2.13 -2.76
C LEU A 37 -9.76 -3.10 -2.57
N ARG A 38 -8.95 -3.24 -3.63
CA ARG A 38 -7.78 -4.12 -3.66
C ARG A 38 -6.56 -3.34 -4.11
N PRO A 39 -5.35 -3.74 -3.68
CA PRO A 39 -4.13 -3.19 -4.26
C PRO A 39 -4.19 -3.32 -5.78
N SER A 40 -3.93 -2.23 -6.48
CA SER A 40 -3.95 -2.23 -7.95
C SER A 40 -2.67 -2.82 -8.54
N ALA A 41 -2.67 -3.08 -9.84
CA ALA A 41 -1.48 -3.51 -10.56
C ALA A 41 -0.28 -2.60 -10.29
N LEU A 42 -0.51 -1.27 -10.20
CA LEU A 42 0.53 -0.27 -9.91
C LEU A 42 1.24 -0.54 -8.57
N HIS A 43 0.50 -0.97 -7.54
CA HIS A 43 1.09 -1.31 -6.25
C HIS A 43 2.00 -2.52 -6.35
N TRP A 44 1.54 -3.56 -7.05
CA TRP A 44 2.30 -4.78 -7.25
C TRP A 44 3.53 -4.55 -8.12
N THR A 45 3.42 -3.74 -9.17
CA THR A 45 4.56 -3.38 -10.02
C THR A 45 5.57 -2.53 -9.27
N ALA A 46 5.13 -1.55 -8.48
CA ALA A 46 6.04 -0.72 -7.67
C ALA A 46 6.80 -1.58 -6.65
N LEU A 47 6.12 -2.52 -6.00
CA LEU A 47 6.72 -3.46 -5.07
C LEU A 47 7.73 -4.39 -5.77
N ALA A 48 7.32 -5.02 -6.88
CA ALA A 48 8.16 -5.96 -7.62
C ALA A 48 9.42 -5.26 -8.17
N LEU A 49 9.26 -4.10 -8.81
CA LEU A 49 10.36 -3.33 -9.36
C LEU A 49 11.31 -2.86 -8.25
N GLY A 50 10.77 -2.36 -7.14
CA GLY A 50 11.57 -1.95 -5.99
C GLY A 50 12.43 -3.08 -5.44
N LEU A 51 11.84 -4.28 -5.25
CA LEU A 51 12.57 -5.46 -4.79
C LEU A 51 13.65 -5.91 -5.79
N VAL A 52 13.34 -5.91 -7.09
CA VAL A 52 14.31 -6.28 -8.14
C VAL A 52 15.49 -5.32 -8.16
N LEU A 53 15.23 -4.01 -8.11
CA LEU A 53 16.30 -2.99 -8.12
C LEU A 53 17.15 -3.04 -6.85
N ILE A 54 16.55 -3.22 -5.68
CA ILE A 54 17.29 -3.43 -4.42
C ILE A 54 18.17 -4.68 -4.53
N GLY A 55 17.63 -5.78 -5.05
CA GLY A 55 18.37 -7.03 -5.26
C GLY A 55 19.55 -6.85 -6.22
N LEU A 56 19.32 -6.18 -7.35
CA LEU A 56 20.36 -5.87 -8.33
C LEU A 56 21.46 -4.99 -7.74
N PHE A 57 21.10 -3.88 -7.10
CA PHE A 57 22.09 -2.97 -6.50
C PHE A 57 22.84 -3.61 -5.34
N GLY A 58 22.15 -4.40 -4.51
CA GLY A 58 22.79 -5.19 -3.45
C GLY A 58 23.75 -6.24 -4.00
N TRP A 59 23.39 -6.91 -5.10
CA TRP A 59 24.28 -7.85 -5.78
C TRP A 59 25.53 -7.15 -6.36
N ILE A 60 25.36 -6.02 -7.04
CA ILE A 60 26.48 -5.23 -7.57
C ILE A 60 27.42 -4.80 -6.43
N TRP A 61 26.85 -4.28 -5.35
CA TRP A 61 27.60 -3.84 -4.17
C TRP A 61 28.44 -4.96 -3.56
N LEU A 62 27.93 -6.20 -3.55
CA LEU A 62 28.58 -7.34 -2.90
C LEU A 62 29.61 -8.05 -3.77
N PHE A 63 29.35 -8.20 -5.06
CA PHE A 63 30.08 -9.15 -5.90
C PHE A 63 30.89 -8.51 -7.02
N VAL A 64 30.53 -7.31 -7.46
CA VAL A 64 31.22 -6.67 -8.59
C VAL A 64 32.46 -5.94 -8.09
N GLY A 65 32.35 -5.22 -6.96
CA GLY A 65 33.39 -4.31 -6.49
C GLY A 65 33.76 -3.29 -7.58
N SER A 66 34.74 -2.42 -7.32
CA SER A 66 35.33 -1.65 -8.41
C SER A 66 36.84 -1.66 -8.29
N SER A 67 37.49 -2.20 -9.32
CA SER A 67 38.93 -2.10 -9.56
C SER A 67 39.32 -0.83 -10.33
N ARG A 68 38.33 0.00 -10.72
CA ARG A 68 38.55 1.24 -11.46
C ARG A 68 38.86 2.39 -10.51
N THR A 69 39.61 3.37 -11.00
CA THR A 69 40.04 4.55 -10.23
C THR A 69 38.89 5.44 -9.75
N ASP A 70 37.72 5.35 -10.38
CA ASP A 70 36.46 6.01 -10.01
C ASP A 70 35.53 5.12 -9.15
N GLY A 71 35.99 3.94 -8.77
CA GLY A 71 35.20 2.91 -8.11
C GLY A 71 34.59 3.29 -6.77
N ALA A 72 35.30 4.07 -5.97
CA ALA A 72 34.83 4.48 -4.66
C ALA A 72 33.59 5.39 -4.75
N GLU A 73 33.59 6.34 -5.69
CA GLU A 73 32.46 7.25 -5.91
C GLU A 73 31.27 6.51 -6.56
N GLN A 74 31.52 5.59 -7.50
CA GLN A 74 30.47 4.75 -8.06
C GLN A 74 29.77 3.90 -6.99
N MET A 75 30.54 3.30 -6.08
CA MET A 75 29.97 2.56 -4.95
C MET A 75 29.19 3.49 -4.03
N ARG A 76 29.70 4.68 -3.69
CA ARG A 76 28.94 5.64 -2.88
C ARG A 76 27.59 6.02 -3.50
N ILE A 77 27.53 6.26 -4.81
CA ILE A 77 26.28 6.53 -5.54
C ILE A 77 25.34 5.32 -5.48
N LEU A 78 25.87 4.12 -5.70
CA LEU A 78 25.11 2.87 -5.60
C LEU A 78 24.46 2.71 -4.22
N GLY A 79 25.14 3.16 -3.16
CA GLY A 79 24.64 3.11 -1.78
C GLY A 79 23.46 4.04 -1.57
N TRP A 80 23.52 5.26 -2.13
CA TRP A 80 22.39 6.19 -2.11
C TRP A 80 21.19 5.67 -2.90
N LEU A 81 21.43 5.04 -4.05
CA LEU A 81 20.37 4.39 -4.82
C LEU A 81 19.74 3.26 -4.00
N LEU A 82 20.54 2.39 -3.41
CA LEU A 82 20.05 1.29 -2.57
C LEU A 82 19.18 1.81 -1.43
N LEU A 83 19.59 2.89 -0.75
CA LEU A 83 18.80 3.55 0.30
C LEU A 83 17.49 4.12 -0.25
N ALA A 84 17.53 4.87 -1.35
CA ALA A 84 16.35 5.50 -1.94
C ALA A 84 15.31 4.45 -2.36
N PHE A 85 15.74 3.38 -3.04
CA PHE A 85 14.86 2.30 -3.45
C PHE A 85 14.34 1.48 -2.26
N SER A 86 15.15 1.29 -1.21
CA SER A 86 14.71 0.65 0.03
C SER A 86 13.58 1.43 0.71
N VAL A 87 13.74 2.74 0.86
CA VAL A 87 12.69 3.60 1.42
C VAL A 87 11.43 3.58 0.55
N GLY A 88 11.58 3.71 -0.77
CA GLY A 88 10.45 3.64 -1.71
C GLY A 88 9.69 2.31 -1.64
N THR A 89 10.42 1.20 -1.52
CA THR A 89 9.83 -0.15 -1.41
C THR A 89 9.11 -0.32 -0.07
N LEU A 90 9.65 0.20 1.04
CA LEU A 90 8.97 0.21 2.34
C LEU A 90 7.65 1.00 2.30
N LEU A 91 7.63 2.13 1.60
CA LEU A 91 6.40 2.90 1.39
C LEU A 91 5.38 2.12 0.56
N ALA A 92 5.80 1.43 -0.50
CA ALA A 92 4.91 0.57 -1.29
C ALA A 92 4.33 -0.58 -0.45
N ILE A 93 5.16 -1.25 0.36
CA ILE A 93 4.73 -2.28 1.32
C ILE A 93 3.67 -1.72 2.27
N TRP A 94 3.92 -0.53 2.83
CA TRP A 94 3.00 0.11 3.77
C TRP A 94 1.66 0.44 3.12
N GLN A 95 1.65 0.94 1.88
CA GLN A 95 0.41 1.21 1.13
C GLN A 95 -0.37 -0.09 0.86
N VAL A 96 0.28 -1.14 0.36
CA VAL A 96 -0.35 -2.44 0.13
C VAL A 96 -0.94 -3.01 1.43
N ARG A 97 -0.18 -2.98 2.52
CA ARG A 97 -0.65 -3.42 3.84
C ARG A 97 -1.89 -2.65 4.29
N ARG A 98 -1.94 -1.33 4.12
CA ARG A 98 -3.12 -0.54 4.50
C ARG A 98 -4.35 -0.95 3.69
N VAL A 99 -4.23 -1.09 2.37
CA VAL A 99 -5.36 -1.50 1.52
C VAL A 99 -5.87 -2.89 1.92
N LEU A 100 -4.96 -3.85 2.14
CA LEU A 100 -5.32 -5.20 2.58
C LEU A 100 -5.94 -5.23 3.99
N LYS A 101 -5.45 -4.41 4.91
CA LYS A 101 -5.91 -4.37 6.31
C LYS A 101 -7.34 -3.84 6.44
N PHE A 102 -7.66 -2.74 5.76
CA PHE A 102 -9.01 -2.14 5.85
C PHE A 102 -10.05 -2.91 5.04
N ALA A 103 -9.62 -3.63 3.98
CA ALA A 103 -10.44 -4.52 3.16
C ALA A 103 -11.83 -3.91 2.84
N ILE A 104 -11.83 -2.64 2.42
CA ILE A 104 -13.04 -1.85 2.19
C ILE A 104 -13.84 -2.48 1.06
N ARG A 105 -15.14 -2.65 1.27
CA ARG A 105 -16.09 -3.16 0.29
C ARG A 105 -17.27 -2.23 0.23
N PHE A 106 -17.90 -2.13 -0.92
CA PHE A 106 -19.13 -1.36 -1.04
C PHE A 106 -20.11 -2.00 -2.03
N ARG A 107 -21.41 -1.81 -1.76
CA ARG A 107 -22.51 -2.19 -2.62
C ARG A 107 -23.65 -1.19 -2.45
N GLY A 108 -24.11 -0.61 -3.56
CA GLY A 108 -25.11 0.46 -3.50
C GLY A 108 -24.62 1.63 -2.63
N GLN A 109 -25.39 1.94 -1.59
CA GLN A 109 -25.13 2.97 -0.58
C GLN A 109 -24.52 2.40 0.72
N ARG A 110 -24.06 1.14 0.73
CA ARG A 110 -23.45 0.53 1.92
C ARG A 110 -21.96 0.33 1.74
N VAL A 111 -21.18 0.71 2.75
CA VAL A 111 -19.74 0.46 2.84
C VAL A 111 -19.48 -0.46 4.02
N VAL A 112 -18.73 -1.53 3.80
CA VAL A 112 -18.23 -2.42 4.85
C VAL A 112 -16.72 -2.28 4.91
N PHE A 113 -16.18 -2.08 6.10
CA PHE A 113 -14.73 -2.03 6.31
C PHE A 113 -14.35 -2.79 7.57
N ARG A 114 -13.15 -3.38 7.55
CA ARG A 114 -12.59 -4.06 8.73
C ARG A 114 -12.00 -3.00 9.66
N GLN A 115 -12.37 -3.06 10.94
CA GLN A 115 -11.80 -2.23 11.99
C GLN A 115 -10.48 -2.80 12.51
N ASP A 116 -9.69 -1.95 13.17
CA ASP A 116 -8.39 -2.33 13.74
C ASP A 116 -8.48 -3.50 14.74
N GLN A 117 -9.62 -3.64 15.43
CA GLN A 117 -9.89 -4.72 16.40
C GLN A 117 -10.46 -6.00 15.76
N GLY A 118 -10.44 -6.13 14.42
CA GLY A 118 -10.84 -7.36 13.72
C GLY A 118 -12.32 -7.49 13.40
N GLY A 119 -13.19 -6.64 13.97
CA GLY A 119 -14.61 -6.58 13.60
C GLY A 119 -14.85 -5.95 12.23
N GLU A 120 -15.82 -6.45 11.47
CA GLU A 120 -16.35 -5.75 10.28
C GLU A 120 -17.43 -4.75 10.72
N ARG A 121 -17.37 -3.52 10.22
CA ARG A 121 -18.44 -2.53 10.41
C ARG A 121 -19.04 -2.17 9.06
N GLU A 122 -20.35 -2.28 8.98
CA GLU A 122 -21.17 -1.77 7.89
C GLU A 122 -21.64 -0.36 8.25
N ILE A 123 -21.55 0.56 7.30
CA ILE A 123 -22.06 1.93 7.39
C ILE A 123 -22.87 2.23 6.13
N ASP A 124 -23.94 3.01 6.30
CA ASP A 124 -24.67 3.59 5.17
C ASP A 124 -24.00 4.91 4.72
N PHE A 125 -24.16 5.29 3.46
CA PHE A 125 -23.72 6.57 2.94
C PHE A 125 -24.37 7.75 3.68
N GLN A 126 -25.56 7.55 4.27
CA GLN A 126 -26.18 8.56 5.14
C GLN A 126 -25.36 8.88 6.40
N GLU A 127 -24.48 7.97 6.84
CA GLU A 127 -23.56 8.22 7.95
C GLU A 127 -22.31 9.01 7.51
N ILE A 128 -22.11 9.25 6.22
CA ILE A 128 -20.96 10.00 5.68
C ILE A 128 -21.26 11.50 5.81
N ALA A 129 -20.40 12.21 6.54
CA ALA A 129 -20.48 13.66 6.70
C ALA A 129 -19.76 14.41 5.58
N SER A 130 -18.61 13.91 5.13
CA SER A 130 -17.90 14.48 3.97
C SER A 130 -16.86 13.50 3.41
N ALA A 131 -16.57 13.65 2.12
CA ALA A 131 -15.39 13.07 1.49
C ALA A 131 -14.49 14.20 0.99
N ARG A 132 -13.19 14.15 1.30
CA ARG A 132 -12.21 15.14 0.82
C ARG A 132 -10.94 14.46 0.36
N LEU A 133 -10.28 15.05 -0.63
CA LEU A 133 -8.91 14.68 -0.98
C LEU A 133 -7.96 15.31 0.05
N SER A 134 -7.13 14.51 0.70
CA SER A 134 -6.04 14.92 1.55
C SER A 134 -4.75 14.92 0.74
N LEU A 135 -4.00 16.03 0.82
CA LEU A 135 -2.73 16.23 0.11
C LEU A 135 -1.71 15.10 0.34
N LEU A 136 -1.71 14.51 1.54
CA LEU A 136 -0.70 13.54 1.99
C LEU A 136 -1.22 12.10 2.08
N ARG A 137 -2.53 11.89 2.22
CA ARG A 137 -3.11 10.59 2.59
C ARG A 137 -4.17 10.07 1.62
N GLY A 138 -4.35 10.73 0.48
CA GLY A 138 -5.35 10.34 -0.50
C GLY A 138 -6.76 10.76 -0.08
N TYR A 139 -7.79 9.96 -0.39
CA TYR A 139 -9.17 10.31 -0.04
C TYR A 139 -9.48 10.00 1.43
N THR A 140 -10.04 10.98 2.14
CA THR A 140 -10.56 10.82 3.51
C THR A 140 -12.08 10.91 3.51
N ILE A 141 -12.72 9.88 4.06
CA ILE A 141 -14.17 9.85 4.31
C ILE A 141 -14.37 10.11 5.79
N LYS A 142 -15.00 11.23 6.13
CA LYS A 142 -15.38 11.58 7.51
C LYS A 142 -16.81 11.13 7.75
N LEU A 143 -17.00 10.31 8.77
CA LEU A 143 -18.31 9.89 9.27
C LEU A 143 -18.93 10.96 10.16
N LYS A 144 -20.26 11.00 10.25
CA LYS A 144 -21.02 11.82 11.20
C LYS A 144 -20.63 11.54 12.65
N SER A 145 -20.20 10.30 12.95
CA SER A 145 -19.67 9.90 14.25
C SER A 145 -18.26 10.47 14.55
N GLY A 146 -17.70 11.32 13.69
CA GLY A 146 -16.34 11.88 13.83
C GLY A 146 -15.20 10.96 13.39
N LYS A 147 -15.47 9.68 13.08
CA LYS A 147 -14.46 8.72 12.63
C LYS A 147 -14.01 9.02 11.20
N ILE A 148 -12.71 8.95 10.94
CA ILE A 148 -12.12 9.20 9.62
C ILE A 148 -11.65 7.87 9.03
N ILE A 149 -12.11 7.56 7.82
CA ILE A 149 -11.69 6.41 7.02
C ILE A 149 -10.78 6.91 5.90
N PHE A 150 -9.64 6.27 5.74
CA PHE A 150 -8.71 6.58 4.66
C PHE A 150 -8.93 5.61 3.49
N VAL A 151 -9.06 6.16 2.30
CA VAL A 151 -9.20 5.43 1.03
C VAL A 151 -7.99 5.74 0.17
N ASP A 152 -7.26 4.69 -0.18
CA ASP A 152 -6.15 4.80 -1.11
C ASP A 152 -6.68 5.14 -2.52
N PRO A 153 -6.25 6.25 -3.13
CA PRO A 153 -6.75 6.71 -4.42
C PRO A 153 -6.32 5.79 -5.57
N TYR A 154 -5.20 5.08 -5.42
CA TYR A 154 -4.64 4.20 -6.44
C TYR A 154 -5.16 2.76 -6.29
N ALA A 155 -5.95 2.45 -5.26
CA ALA A 155 -6.56 1.14 -5.11
C ALA A 155 -7.63 0.89 -6.18
N THR A 156 -7.69 -0.34 -6.66
CA THR A 156 -8.70 -0.76 -7.64
C THR A 156 -10.10 -0.56 -7.03
N GLY A 157 -10.99 0.13 -7.73
CA GLY A 157 -12.34 0.41 -7.26
C GLY A 157 -12.48 1.66 -6.37
N ALA A 158 -11.38 2.29 -5.94
CA ALA A 158 -11.42 3.52 -5.16
C ALA A 158 -12.07 4.68 -5.93
N ALA A 159 -11.69 4.89 -7.20
CA ALA A 159 -12.30 5.91 -8.05
C ALA A 159 -13.83 5.73 -8.19
N LYS A 160 -14.31 4.49 -8.28
CA LYS A 160 -15.75 4.19 -8.33
C LYS A 160 -16.45 4.52 -7.01
N LEU A 161 -15.82 4.21 -5.88
CA LEU A 161 -16.34 4.54 -4.54
C LEU A 161 -16.45 6.06 -4.36
N VAL A 162 -15.36 6.77 -4.62
CA VAL A 162 -15.27 8.24 -4.49
C VAL A 162 -16.34 8.91 -5.35
N LYS A 163 -16.41 8.57 -6.64
CA LYS A 163 -17.40 9.14 -7.56
C LYS A 163 -18.84 8.93 -7.05
N ARG A 164 -19.12 7.78 -6.45
CA ARG A 164 -20.46 7.46 -5.93
C ARG A 164 -20.80 8.22 -4.65
N ILE A 165 -19.83 8.42 -3.76
CA ILE A 165 -19.99 9.24 -2.57
C ILE A 165 -20.21 10.70 -2.97
N ASP A 166 -19.42 11.21 -3.92
CA ASP A 166 -19.57 12.58 -4.41
C ASP A 166 -20.94 12.81 -5.04
N GLN A 167 -21.44 11.86 -5.85
CA GLN A 167 -22.80 11.91 -6.41
C GLN A 167 -23.87 11.92 -5.32
N PHE A 168 -23.74 11.07 -4.30
CA PHE A 168 -24.69 11.03 -3.18
C PHE A 168 -24.69 12.34 -2.38
N LEU A 169 -23.51 12.89 -2.08
CA LEU A 169 -23.39 14.15 -1.35
C LEU A 169 -23.88 15.35 -2.16
N ALA A 170 -23.79 15.30 -3.50
CA ALA A 170 -24.34 16.33 -4.38
C ALA A 170 -25.88 16.30 -4.43
N LEU A 171 -26.49 15.12 -4.39
CA LEU A 171 -27.96 14.93 -4.40
C LEU A 171 -28.62 15.21 -3.03
N SER A 172 -27.83 15.22 -1.95
CA SER A 172 -28.32 15.44 -0.58
C SER A 172 -28.25 16.92 -0.15
N LYS A 173 -27.83 17.82 -1.03
CA LYS A 173 -27.85 19.27 -0.85
C LYS A 173 -29.06 19.86 -1.53
#